data_AF-A0A011QR68-F1
#
_entry.id   AF-A0A011QR68-F1
#
_cell.length_a   1.000
_cell.length_b   1.000
_cell.length_c   1.000
_cell.angle_alpha   90.00
_cell.angle_beta   90.00
_cell.angle_gamma   90.00
#
_symmetry.space_group_name_H-M   'P 1'
#
loop_
_entity.id
_entity.type
_entity.pdbx_description
1 polymer ?
#
loop_
_entity_poly.entity_id
_entity_poly.type
_entity_poly.pdbx_seq_one_letter_code
_entity_poly.pdbx_strand_id
1 'polypeptide(L)' 'MMPIHDRMPAILSANDFDEWLDPANTDTETLRAMLRPAECGDMIAYPVSRAVNSSRNDSSTFVERV' A
#
# COMPACT_ATOMS: atom_id res chain seq x y z
N MET A 1 6.47 -8.20 0.37
CA MET A 1 5.39 -9.05 -0.16
C MET A 1 5.98 -10.24 -0.91
N MET A 2 6.66 -11.15 -0.22
CA MET A 2 7.17 -12.33 -0.90
C MET A 2 6.02 -13.21 -1.37
N PRO A 3 6.09 -13.79 -2.57
CA PRO A 3 7.27 -13.87 -3.45
C PRO A 3 7.43 -12.72 -4.45
N ILE A 4 6.55 -11.71 -4.47
CA ILE A 4 6.55 -10.64 -5.48
C ILE A 4 7.71 -9.65 -5.28
N HIS A 5 7.95 -9.21 -4.04
CA HIS A 5 9.00 -8.25 -3.70
C HIS A 5 9.40 -8.38 -2.23
N ASP A 6 10.66 -8.06 -1.89
CA ASP A 6 11.20 -8.04 -0.52
C ASP A 6 10.64 -6.90 0.37
N ARG A 7 10.01 -5.88 -0.22
CA ARG A 7 9.43 -4.73 0.49
C ARG A 7 7.90 -4.70 0.37
N MET A 8 7.29 -3.87 1.20
CA MET A 8 5.84 -3.63 1.23
C MET A 8 5.61 -2.17 1.65
N PRO A 9 4.60 -1.47 1.10
CA PRO A 9 4.15 -0.22 1.69
C PRO A 9 3.60 -0.45 3.10
N ALA A 10 3.70 0.56 3.97
CA ALA A 10 2.93 0.58 5.21
C ALA A 10 1.48 0.94 4.88
N ILE A 11 0.55 0.02 5.16
CA ILE A 11 -0.88 0.21 4.92
C ILE A 11 -1.52 0.41 6.29
N LEU A 12 -2.14 1.56 6.49
CA LEU A 12 -2.77 1.95 7.76
C LEU A 12 -4.22 1.48 7.79
N SER A 13 -4.71 1.15 8.99
CA SER A 13 -6.13 0.95 9.21
C SER A 13 -6.88 2.28 9.08
N ALA A 14 -8.12 2.24 8.59
CA ALA A 14 -8.96 3.44 8.52
C ALA A 14 -9.15 4.11 9.90
N ASN A 15 -9.10 3.32 10.98
CA ASN A 15 -9.21 3.84 12.36
C ASN A 15 -7.99 4.67 12.79
N ASP A 16 -6.84 4.50 12.12
CA ASP A 16 -5.59 5.19 12.46
C ASP A 16 -5.42 6.49 11.65
N PHE A 17 -6.33 6.79 10.72
CA PHE A 17 -6.18 7.91 9.79
C PHE A 17 -6.19 9.27 10.48
N ASP A 18 -7.09 9.47 11.46
CA ASP A 18 -7.19 10.75 12.16
C ASP A 18 -5.88 11.07 12.90
N GLU A 19 -5.33 10.09 13.59
CA GLU A 19 -4.07 10.25 14.33
C GLU A 19 -2.86 10.41 13.40
N TRP A 20 -2.84 9.70 12.26
CA TRP A 20 -1.77 9.78 11.27
C TRP A 20 -1.77 11.11 10.50
N LEU A 21 -2.95 11.68 10.21
CA LEU A 21 -3.11 12.89 9.42
C LEU A 21 -3.13 14.17 10.25
N ASP A 22 -3.21 14.08 11.58
CA ASP A 22 -3.20 15.25 12.47
C ASP A 22 -1.83 15.96 12.45
N PRO A 23 -1.72 17.17 11.88
CA PRO A 23 -0.46 17.91 11.82
C PRO A 23 0.02 18.41 13.20
N ALA A 24 -0.85 18.42 14.21
CA ALA A 24 -0.48 18.78 15.58
C ALA A 24 0.04 17.58 16.38
N ASN A 25 -0.12 16.35 15.88
CA ASN A 25 0.38 15.16 16.53
C ASN A 25 1.92 15.10 16.41
N THR A 26 2.58 15.23 17.55
CA THR A 26 4.06 15.17 17.65
C THR A 26 4.55 13.88 18.33
N ASP A 27 3.64 12.95 18.65
CA ASP A 27 4.00 11.65 19.23
C ASP A 27 4.52 10.69 18.14
N THR A 28 5.78 10.88 17.79
CA THR A 28 6.45 10.07 16.75
C THR A 28 6.56 8.59 17.11
N GLU A 29 6.55 8.24 18.40
CA GLU A 29 6.66 6.84 18.82
C GLU A 29 5.37 6.09 18.52
N THR A 30 4.22 6.70 18.82
CA THR A 30 2.91 6.11 18.49
C THR A 30 2.70 6.03 16.98
N LEU A 31 3.03 7.10 16.23
CA LEU A 31 2.99 7.08 14.76
C LEU A 31 3.90 5.99 14.16
N ARG A 32 5.09 5.78 14.74
CA ARG A 32 6.00 4.72 14.29
C ARG A 32 5.44 3.33 14.56
N ALA A 33 4.72 3.13 15.66
CA ALA A 33 4.09 1.84 15.98
C ALA A 33 3.00 1.44 14.98
N MET A 34 2.43 2.39 14.23
CA MET A 34 1.48 2.15 13.14
C MET A 34 2.15 1.64 11.86
N LEU A 35 3.46 1.92 11.67
CA LEU A 35 4.23 1.54 10.47
C LEU A 35 4.69 0.08 10.51
N ARG A 36 3.73 -0.83 10.57
CA ARG A 36 3.93 -2.28 10.58
C ARG A 36 3.49 -2.90 9.25
N PRO A 37 4.06 -4.04 8.83
CA PRO A 37 3.60 -4.75 7.65
C PRO A 37 2.11 -5.05 7.76
N ALA A 38 1.37 -4.83 6.67
CA ALA A 38 -0.03 -5.21 6.60
C ALA A 38 -0.19 -6.72 6.79
N GLU A 39 -1.30 -7.15 7.41
CA GLU A 39 -1.60 -8.58 7.52
C GLU A 39 -1.82 -9.16 6.12
N CYS A 40 -1.10 -10.24 5.79
CA CYS A 40 -1.15 -10.84 4.45
C CYS A 40 -2.57 -11.32 4.04
N GLY A 41 -3.48 -11.51 5.00
CA GLY A 41 -4.86 -11.94 4.75
C GLY A 41 -5.74 -10.89 4.06
N ASP A 42 -5.37 -9.61 4.15
CA ASP A 42 -6.17 -8.50 3.65
C ASP A 42 -5.83 -8.13 2.19
N MET A 43 -4.95 -8.88 1.54
CA MET A 43 -4.43 -8.53 0.22
C MET A 43 -4.55 -9.68 -0.77
N ILE A 44 -4.95 -9.33 -2.01
CA ILE A 44 -4.86 -10.20 -3.17
C ILE A 44 -3.85 -9.64 -4.15
N ALA A 45 -3.10 -10.52 -4.80
CA ALA A 45 -2.19 -10.17 -5.88
C ALA A 45 -2.42 -11.09 -7.07
N TYR A 46 -2.35 -10.53 -8.28
CA TYR A 46 -2.50 -11.26 -9.52
C TYR A 46 -1.69 -10.60 -10.64
N PRO A 47 -1.28 -11.35 -11.68
CA PRO A 47 -0.58 -10.79 -12.83
C PRO A 47 -1.48 -9.83 -13.62
N VAL A 48 -0.87 -8.75 -14.13
CA VAL A 48 -1.52 -7.76 -15.00
C VAL A 48 -0.70 -7.56 -16.28
N SER A 49 -1.24 -6.81 -17.25
CA SER A 49 -0.58 -6.54 -18.52
C SER A 49 0.73 -5.76 -18.34
N ARG A 50 1.78 -6.15 -19.09
CA ARG A 50 3.07 -5.42 -19.13
C ARG A 50 2.96 -4.02 -19.72
N ALA A 51 1.84 -3.67 -20.36
CA ALA A 51 1.60 -2.33 -20.90
C ALA A 51 1.63 -1.23 -19.81
N VAL A 52 1.34 -1.58 -18.55
CA VAL A 52 1.41 -0.69 -17.38
C VAL A 52 2.83 -0.18 -17.09
N ASN A 53 3.87 -0.84 -17.61
CA ASN A 53 5.27 -0.44 -17.37
C ASN A 53 5.62 0.94 -17.97
N SER A 54 4.84 1.44 -18.92
CA SER A 54 5.05 2.75 -19.55
C SER A 54 4.13 3.79 -18.94
N SER A 55 4.71 4.78 -18.23
CA SER A 55 3.98 5.91 -17.64
C SER A 55 3.32 6.86 -18.66
N ARG A 56 3.53 6.65 -19.96
CA ARG A 56 2.88 7.44 -21.03
C ARG A 56 1.45 6.98 -21.32
N ASN A 57 1.06 5.80 -20.83
CA ASN A 57 -0.25 5.22 -21.08
C ASN A 57 -1.09 5.32 -19.81
N ASP A 58 -2.38 5.58 -19.97
CA ASP A 58 -3.36 5.56 -18.88
C ASP A 58 -4.59 4.78 -19.36
N SER A 59 -4.89 3.67 -18.68
CA SER A 59 -6.00 2.78 -19.04
C SER A 59 -6.45 2.00 -17.82
N SER A 60 -7.77 1.89 -17.64
CA SER A 60 -8.38 1.05 -16.61
C SER A 60 -8.04 -0.44 -16.77
N THR A 61 -7.69 -0.88 -17.98
CA THR A 61 -7.34 -2.28 -18.26
C THR A 61 -6.04 -2.74 -17.56
N PHE A 62 -5.21 -1.80 -17.09
CA PHE A 62 -3.93 -2.12 -16.46
C PHE A 62 -4.03 -2.78 -15.08
N VAL A 63 -5.21 -2.75 -14.45
CA VAL A 63 -5.48 -3.46 -13.19
C VAL A 63 -6.33 -4.71 -13.40
N GLU A 64 -6.62 -5.10 -14.65
CA GLU A 64 -7.35 -6.33 -14.94
C GLU A 64 -6.41 -7.54 -14.91
N ARG A 65 -6.93 -8.68 -14.44
CA ARG A 65 -6.18 -9.94 -14.39
C ARG A 65 -5.91 -10.47 -15.80
N VAL A 66 -4.66 -10.86 -16.04
CA VAL A 66 -4.22 -11.60 -17.24
C VAL A 66 -4.18 -13.10 -16.97
#